data_AF-A0AAD9PUU4-F1
#
_entry.id   AF-A0AAD9PUU4-F1
#
_cell.length_a   1.000
_cell.length_b   1.000
_cell.length_c   1.000
_cell.angle_alpha   90.00
_cell.angle_beta   90.00
_cell.angle_gamma   90.00
#
_symmetry.space_group_name_H-M   'P 1'
#
loop_
_entity.id
_entity.type
_entity.pdbx_description
1 polymer ?
#
loop_
_entity_poly.entity_id
_entity_poly.type
_entity_poly.pdbx_seq_one_letter_code
_entity_poly.pdbx_strand_id
1 'polypeptide(L)'
;MNLWEIFFFFLLIDLGLDIQDEMGRHEVGFQENTRKEELNNGAGCVFFGQFKINKVPGNFHISTHGAGEQPDNLNMAHIVNSITFGTEIKEKIPGAFVALKGRDKADTNSLSSHDYVLKIVPTIYEKLDGTSIFTYQYTWAYKDYVAYGHGGRILPAIWFRYDLSPITVKYVERRKPLYHFITTVCAIVGGTFTVAGILDSMIFTASELFKKAQLGKLS
;
A
#
# COMPACT_ATOMS: atom_id res chain seq x y z
N MET A 1 21.78 -8.10 -3.58
CA MET A 1 21.45 -6.82 -2.92
C MET A 1 20.23 -6.26 -3.60
N ASN A 2 19.09 -6.23 -2.92
CA ASN A 2 17.85 -5.68 -3.51
C ASN A 2 17.69 -4.25 -2.98
N LEU A 3 17.45 -3.31 -3.89
CA LEU A 3 17.25 -1.89 -3.59
C LEU A 3 15.93 -1.70 -2.86
N TRP A 4 15.90 -0.76 -1.91
CA TRP A 4 14.67 -0.26 -1.30
C TRP A 4 14.66 1.27 -1.51
N GLU A 5 13.57 1.80 -2.06
CA GLU A 5 13.42 3.23 -2.37
C GLU A 5 12.37 3.85 -1.46
N ILE A 6 12.76 4.74 -0.54
CA ILE A 6 11.83 5.31 0.43
C ILE A 6 11.71 6.83 0.20
N PHE A 7 10.50 7.36 0.01
CA PHE A 7 10.26 8.80 -0.15
C PHE A 7 9.55 9.40 1.07
N PHE A 8 10.03 10.56 1.52
CA PHE A 8 9.48 11.26 2.68
C PHE A 8 9.20 12.73 2.38
N PHE A 9 8.47 13.36 3.29
CA PHE A 9 8.34 14.80 3.37
C PHE A 9 8.37 15.21 4.84
N PHE A 10 9.10 16.27 5.16
CA PHE A 10 9.25 16.78 6.52
C PHE A 10 9.14 18.30 6.51
N LEU A 11 9.10 18.90 7.71
CA LEU A 11 8.95 20.34 7.87
C LEU A 11 10.15 20.95 8.63
N LEU A 12 11.38 20.44 8.45
CA LEU A 12 12.56 20.98 9.13
C LEU A 12 13.89 20.79 8.37
N ILE A 13 14.77 21.80 8.39
CA ILE A 13 16.03 21.89 7.62
C ILE A 13 17.16 21.01 8.23
N ASP A 14 17.26 20.98 9.56
CA ASP A 14 18.34 20.32 10.30
C ASP A 14 17.95 18.93 10.83
N LEU A 15 17.70 18.02 9.90
CA LEU A 15 17.36 16.62 10.19
C LEU A 15 18.47 15.65 9.73
N GLY A 16 18.87 14.71 10.58
CA GLY A 16 19.70 13.57 10.21
C GLY A 16 18.86 12.30 10.05
N LEU A 17 19.29 11.39 9.18
CA LEU A 17 18.75 10.04 9.06
C LEU A 17 19.75 9.07 9.69
N ASP A 18 19.28 8.27 10.64
CA ASP A 18 20.07 7.21 11.25
C ASP A 18 19.35 5.86 11.05
N ILE A 19 20.13 4.80 10.87
CA ILE A 19 19.67 3.44 10.60
C ILE A 19 20.31 2.52 11.64
N GLN A 20 19.48 1.81 12.40
CA GLN A 20 19.92 0.93 13.47
C GLN A 20 19.20 -0.43 13.37
N ASP A 21 19.88 -1.52 13.73
CA ASP A 21 19.20 -2.79 13.96
C ASP A 21 18.57 -2.83 15.37
N GLU A 22 17.87 -3.92 15.71
CA GLU A 22 17.30 -4.08 17.06
C GLU A 22 18.35 -4.10 18.19
N MET A 23 19.63 -4.32 17.86
CA MET A 23 20.74 -4.28 18.81
C MET A 23 21.43 -2.90 18.86
N GLY A 24 20.91 -1.90 18.15
CA GLY A 24 21.45 -0.54 18.12
C GLY A 24 22.74 -0.39 17.30
N ARG A 25 23.07 -1.35 16.45
CA ARG A 25 24.25 -1.26 15.57
C ARG A 25 23.92 -0.41 14.35
N HIS A 26 24.83 0.51 14.03
CA HIS A 26 24.67 1.49 12.95
C HIS A 26 25.24 0.97 11.61
N GLU A 27 25.87 -0.20 11.60
CA GLU A 27 26.50 -0.85 10.43
C GLU A 27 25.50 -1.60 9.54
N VAL A 28 24.21 -1.30 9.63
CA VAL A 28 23.14 -2.10 9.00
C VAL A 28 22.52 -1.44 7.77
N GLY A 29 22.93 -0.21 7.45
CA GLY A 29 22.54 0.46 6.23
C GLY A 29 23.56 1.44 5.70
N PHE A 30 23.58 1.61 4.37
CA PHE A 30 24.40 2.60 3.69
C PHE A 30 23.49 3.66 3.06
N GLN A 31 23.72 4.92 3.45
CA GLN A 31 23.03 6.08 2.90
C GLN A 31 23.67 6.44 1.57
N GLU A 32 22.97 6.17 0.46
CA GLU A 32 23.53 6.43 -0.87
C GLU A 32 23.25 7.86 -1.31
N ASN A 33 22.04 8.36 -1.07
CA ASN A 33 21.62 9.69 -1.48
C ASN A 33 20.54 10.24 -0.54
N THR A 34 20.89 11.19 0.33
CA THR A 34 19.89 12.05 0.96
C THR A 34 19.93 13.43 0.37
N ARG A 35 18.76 13.93 0.00
CA ARG A 35 18.58 15.27 -0.55
C ARG A 35 17.57 16.01 0.30
N LYS A 36 17.91 17.25 0.62
CA LYS A 36 17.07 18.18 1.35
C LYS A 36 16.72 19.34 0.43
N GLU A 37 15.44 19.63 0.26
CA GLU A 37 14.98 20.81 -0.45
C GLU A 37 14.21 21.70 0.52
N GLU A 38 14.68 22.93 0.72
CA GLU A 38 13.99 23.89 1.56
C GLU A 38 12.61 24.27 1.00
N LEU A 39 11.65 24.48 1.89
CA LEU A 39 10.30 24.94 1.58
C LEU A 39 10.03 26.28 2.27
N ASN A 40 9.27 27.14 1.60
CA ASN A 40 8.71 28.37 2.18
C ASN A 40 9.75 29.22 2.94
N ASN A 41 10.87 29.57 2.28
CA ASN A 41 11.97 30.35 2.86
C ASN A 41 12.50 29.79 4.20
N GLY A 42 12.60 28.47 4.30
CA GLY A 42 13.15 27.79 5.46
C GLY A 42 12.15 27.44 6.57
N ALA A 43 10.84 27.59 6.32
CA ALA A 43 9.82 27.12 7.25
C ALA A 43 9.67 25.58 7.27
N GLY A 44 10.24 24.88 6.29
CA GLY A 44 10.25 23.42 6.24
C GLY A 44 11.25 22.86 5.22
N CYS A 45 11.28 21.54 5.07
CA CYS A 45 12.21 20.88 4.14
C CYS A 45 11.68 19.55 3.61
N VAL A 46 11.63 19.39 2.29
CA VAL A 46 11.42 18.07 1.69
C VAL A 46 12.68 17.23 1.90
N PHE A 47 12.53 16.07 2.54
CA PHE A 47 13.61 15.13 2.76
C PHE A 47 13.43 13.92 1.87
N PHE A 48 14.39 13.70 0.99
CA PHE A 48 14.49 12.50 0.15
C PHE A 48 15.64 11.65 0.65
N GLY A 49 15.45 10.33 0.73
CA GLY A 49 16.50 9.42 1.17
C GLY A 49 16.37 8.05 0.54
N GLN A 50 17.39 7.62 -0.19
CA GLN A 50 17.50 6.23 -0.65
C GLN A 50 18.66 5.55 0.08
N PHE A 51 18.37 4.40 0.66
CA PHE A 51 19.35 3.65 1.44
C PHE A 51 19.11 2.15 1.33
N LYS A 52 20.20 1.39 1.47
CA LYS A 52 20.16 -0.08 1.45
C LYS A 52 20.25 -0.59 2.88
N ILE A 53 19.31 -1.45 3.25
CA ILE A 53 19.27 -2.11 4.56
C ILE A 53 19.32 -3.63 4.42
N ASN A 54 19.89 -4.26 5.43
CA ASN A 54 19.80 -5.71 5.60
C ASN A 54 18.34 -6.13 5.83
N LYS A 55 17.98 -7.34 5.38
CA LYS A 55 16.63 -7.92 5.54
C LYS A 55 16.46 -8.52 6.94
N VAL A 56 16.73 -7.71 7.95
CA VAL A 56 16.59 -8.05 9.37
C VAL A 56 15.73 -6.99 10.05
N PRO A 57 15.00 -7.31 11.12
CA PRO A 57 14.27 -6.32 11.89
C PRO A 57 15.19 -5.18 12.35
N GLY A 58 14.67 -3.96 12.32
CA GLY A 58 15.44 -2.77 12.64
C GLY A 58 14.60 -1.51 12.62
N ASN A 59 15.25 -0.37 12.62
CA ASN A 59 14.59 0.92 12.49
C ASN A 59 15.47 1.89 11.71
N PHE A 60 14.82 2.83 11.05
CA PHE A 60 15.47 4.06 10.66
C PHE A 60 14.69 5.21 11.28
N HIS A 61 15.38 6.25 11.70
CA HIS A 61 14.74 7.37 12.37
C HIS A 61 15.36 8.69 11.96
N ILE A 62 14.54 9.72 12.06
CA ILE A 62 14.86 11.07 11.67
C ILE A 62 14.84 11.92 12.93
N SER A 63 15.95 12.58 13.22
CA SER A 63 16.14 13.35 14.45
C SER A 63 17.07 14.53 14.23
N THR A 64 17.06 15.50 15.14
CA THR A 64 18.00 16.62 15.16
C THR A 64 19.37 16.25 15.73
N HIS A 65 19.49 15.15 16.47
CA HIS A 65 20.80 14.69 16.98
C HIS A 65 21.70 14.15 15.86
N GLY A 66 21.13 13.75 14.73
CA GLY A 66 21.88 13.40 13.52
C GLY A 66 22.29 14.63 12.67
N ALA A 67 21.94 15.85 13.07
CA ALA A 67 22.33 17.09 12.40
C ALA A 67 23.57 17.71 13.06
N GLY A 68 24.36 18.46 12.29
CA GLY A 68 25.60 19.08 12.77
C GLY A 68 25.38 20.17 13.83
N GLU A 69 24.21 20.81 13.83
CA GLU A 69 23.77 21.77 14.84
C GLU A 69 22.35 21.42 15.30
N GLN A 70 22.08 21.63 16.59
CA GLN A 70 20.73 21.44 17.14
C GLN A 70 19.95 22.75 17.07
N PRO A 71 18.78 22.77 16.41
CA PRO A 71 17.95 23.97 16.33
C PRO A 71 17.27 24.26 17.68
N ASP A 72 17.16 25.56 18.03
CA ASP A 72 16.52 26.02 19.26
C ASP A 72 15.01 25.73 19.29
N ASN A 73 14.37 25.75 18.12
CA ASN A 73 12.94 25.48 17.96
C ASN A 73 12.74 24.14 17.24
N LEU A 74 12.31 23.12 17.99
CA LEU A 74 12.05 21.78 17.48
C LEU A 74 10.61 21.67 16.96
N ASN A 75 10.47 21.17 15.74
CA ASN A 75 9.16 20.85 15.16
C ASN A 75 9.18 19.55 14.34
N MET A 76 8.62 18.48 14.91
CA MET A 76 8.52 17.17 14.25
C MET A 76 7.22 16.97 13.48
N ALA A 77 6.42 18.02 13.31
CA ALA A 77 5.28 18.02 12.41
C ALA A 77 5.73 17.68 10.97
N HIS A 78 5.02 16.74 10.32
CA HIS A 78 5.45 16.22 9.03
C HIS A 78 4.30 15.61 8.23
N ILE A 79 4.55 15.36 6.94
CA ILE A 79 3.63 14.65 6.06
C ILE A 79 4.42 13.50 5.43
N VAL A 80 4.01 12.25 5.65
CA VAL A 80 4.67 11.12 4.99
C VAL A 80 4.16 11.02 3.56
N ASN A 81 5.00 11.38 2.59
CA ASN A 81 4.62 11.34 1.17
C ASN A 81 4.52 9.92 0.63
N SER A 82 5.58 9.10 0.65
CA SER A 82 5.48 7.70 0.19
C SER A 82 6.68 6.83 0.59
N ILE A 83 6.49 5.92 1.53
CA ILE A 83 7.51 4.91 1.86
C ILE A 83 7.33 3.73 0.92
N THR A 84 8.33 3.44 0.09
CA THR A 84 8.30 2.27 -0.78
C THR A 84 9.39 1.30 -0.37
N PHE A 85 9.14 0.03 -0.62
CA PHE A 85 10.03 -1.03 -0.21
C PHE A 85 10.25 -1.96 -1.41
N GLY A 86 11.50 -2.12 -1.85
CA GLY A 86 11.79 -2.84 -3.08
C GLY A 86 11.49 -2.02 -4.33
N THR A 87 11.29 -2.73 -5.44
CA THR A 87 10.87 -2.15 -6.71
C THR A 87 9.39 -1.75 -6.64
N GLU A 88 9.10 -0.50 -6.99
CA GLU A 88 7.72 -0.02 -7.11
C GLU A 88 7.01 -0.73 -8.27
N ILE A 89 5.89 -1.37 -7.98
CA ILE A 89 5.05 -1.95 -9.03
C ILE A 89 4.12 -0.85 -9.56
N LYS A 90 4.38 -0.40 -10.80
CA LYS A 90 3.54 0.57 -11.51
C LYS A 90 2.19 -0.01 -11.95
N GLU A 91 2.07 -1.34 -11.98
CA GLU A 91 0.83 -2.04 -12.33
C GLU A 91 -0.17 -1.95 -11.17
N LYS A 92 -1.43 -1.68 -11.51
CA LYS A 92 -2.51 -1.53 -10.54
C LYS A 92 -2.91 -2.91 -10.00
N ILE A 93 -2.12 -3.45 -9.09
CA ILE A 93 -2.42 -4.71 -8.41
C ILE A 93 -3.63 -4.46 -7.48
N PRO A 94 -4.72 -5.24 -7.62
CA PRO A 94 -5.85 -5.16 -6.70
C PRO A 94 -5.40 -5.38 -5.25
N GLY A 95 -5.60 -4.37 -4.40
CA GLY A 95 -5.21 -4.42 -2.99
C GLY A 95 -3.78 -4.00 -2.67
N ALA A 96 -2.94 -3.71 -3.68
CA ALA A 96 -1.65 -3.06 -3.43
C ALA A 96 -1.84 -1.55 -3.33
N PHE A 97 -1.55 -0.99 -2.17
CA PHE A 97 -1.53 0.45 -1.94
C PHE A 97 -0.32 0.80 -1.07
N VAL A 98 0.24 1.99 -1.29
CA VAL A 98 1.30 2.53 -0.41
C VAL A 98 0.61 2.99 0.87
N ALA A 99 0.77 2.21 1.94
CA ALA A 99 -0.08 2.31 3.13
C ALA A 99 0.08 3.65 3.87
N LEU A 100 1.28 4.25 3.80
CA LEU A 100 1.59 5.54 4.41
C LEU A 100 1.54 6.74 3.45
N LYS A 101 1.04 6.57 2.22
CA LYS A 101 1.03 7.64 1.24
C LYS A 101 0.14 8.82 1.68
N GLY A 102 0.71 10.02 1.70
CA GLY A 102 0.01 11.27 2.02
C GLY A 102 -0.54 11.33 3.44
N ARG A 103 0.16 10.72 4.41
CA ARG A 103 -0.27 10.78 5.82
C ARG A 103 0.20 12.07 6.47
N ASP A 104 -0.76 12.90 6.84
CA ASP A 104 -0.51 14.20 7.43
C ASP A 104 -0.46 14.11 8.97
N LYS A 105 0.62 14.65 9.55
CA LYS A 105 0.85 14.84 10.99
C LYS A 105 1.25 16.29 11.29
N ALA A 106 0.89 17.24 10.44
CA ALA A 106 1.14 18.66 10.64
C ALA A 106 0.45 19.22 11.90
N ASP A 107 -0.74 18.70 12.24
CA ASP A 107 -1.57 19.18 13.36
C ASP A 107 -1.19 18.58 14.73
N THR A 108 -0.11 17.80 14.79
CA THR A 108 0.33 17.17 16.05
C THR A 108 1.23 18.11 16.85
N ASN A 109 1.42 17.80 18.14
CA ASN A 109 2.35 18.58 18.97
C ASN A 109 3.76 18.54 18.36
N SER A 110 4.33 19.72 18.11
CA SER A 110 5.64 19.90 17.47
C SER A 110 6.79 19.20 18.22
N LEU A 111 6.65 19.01 19.53
CA LEU A 111 7.62 18.33 20.40
C LEU A 111 7.35 16.84 20.59
N SER A 112 6.35 16.29 19.90
CA SER A 112 6.03 14.86 19.97
C SER A 112 7.03 14.05 19.15
N SER A 113 7.40 12.89 19.68
CA SER A 113 8.05 11.83 18.90
C SER A 113 6.97 11.04 18.18
N HIS A 114 7.26 10.62 16.95
CA HIS A 114 6.35 9.84 16.13
C HIS A 114 6.94 8.45 15.91
N ASP A 115 6.18 7.40 16.22
CA ASP A 115 6.62 6.02 16.06
C ASP A 115 5.72 5.30 15.06
N TYR A 116 6.30 4.94 13.93
CA TYR A 116 5.68 4.17 12.86
C TYR A 116 6.22 2.74 12.90
N VAL A 117 5.35 1.79 13.22
CA VAL A 117 5.68 0.37 13.21
C VAL A 117 5.23 -0.22 11.89
N LEU A 118 6.18 -0.66 11.07
CA LEU A 118 5.99 -1.17 9.71
C LEU A 118 6.17 -2.70 9.71
N LYS A 119 5.15 -3.44 9.28
CA LYS A 119 5.27 -4.89 9.07
C LYS A 119 5.39 -5.16 7.58
N ILE A 120 6.59 -5.46 7.11
CA ILE A 120 6.93 -5.67 5.71
C ILE A 120 6.62 -7.12 5.31
N VAL A 121 5.90 -7.30 4.21
CA VAL A 121 5.51 -8.60 3.65
C VAL A 121 6.13 -8.74 2.25
N PRO A 122 7.02 -9.73 2.04
CA PRO A 122 7.49 -10.07 0.70
C PRO A 122 6.32 -10.47 -0.22
N THR A 123 6.30 -9.92 -1.42
CA THR A 123 5.23 -10.16 -2.39
C THR A 123 5.81 -10.53 -3.75
N ILE A 124 5.30 -11.61 -4.32
CA ILE A 124 5.69 -12.10 -5.65
C ILE A 124 4.51 -11.92 -6.59
N TYR A 125 4.73 -11.25 -7.72
CA TYR A 125 3.75 -11.08 -8.78
C TYR A 125 4.17 -11.89 -10.01
N GLU A 126 3.40 -12.92 -10.33
CA GLU A 126 3.60 -13.79 -11.49
C GLU A 126 2.64 -13.38 -12.61
N LYS A 127 3.22 -12.87 -13.69
CA LYS A 127 2.52 -12.42 -14.90
C LYS A 127 2.12 -13.59 -15.79
N LEU A 128 1.19 -13.33 -16.70
CA LEU A 128 0.76 -14.30 -17.72
C LEU A 128 1.87 -14.77 -18.66
N ASP A 129 2.93 -13.97 -18.82
CA ASP A 129 4.12 -14.31 -19.62
C ASP A 129 5.10 -15.24 -18.87
N GLY A 130 4.80 -15.59 -17.61
CA GLY A 130 5.66 -16.41 -16.74
C GLY A 130 6.76 -15.61 -16.03
N THR A 131 6.85 -14.30 -16.25
CA THR A 131 7.80 -13.45 -15.52
C THR A 131 7.33 -13.21 -14.09
N SER A 132 8.27 -13.24 -13.15
CA SER A 132 8.02 -13.02 -11.72
C SER A 132 8.69 -11.74 -11.25
N ILE A 133 7.90 -10.83 -10.68
CA ILE A 133 8.37 -9.58 -10.06
C ILE A 133 8.37 -9.75 -8.55
N PHE A 134 9.51 -9.49 -7.92
CA PHE A 134 9.65 -9.48 -6.47
C PHE A 134 9.52 -8.05 -5.94
N THR A 135 8.54 -7.83 -5.07
CA THR A 135 8.30 -6.54 -4.42
C THR A 135 8.01 -6.75 -2.94
N TYR A 136 7.71 -5.67 -2.22
CA TYR A 136 7.31 -5.70 -0.83
C TYR A 136 6.07 -4.83 -0.61
N GLN A 137 5.14 -5.38 0.14
CA GLN A 137 4.02 -4.65 0.71
C GLN A 137 4.28 -4.45 2.20
N TYR A 138 3.55 -3.54 2.84
CA TYR A 138 3.66 -3.39 4.29
C TYR A 138 2.37 -2.84 4.89
N THR A 139 2.14 -3.18 6.15
CA THR A 139 1.15 -2.51 7.00
C THR A 139 1.86 -1.60 7.99
N TRP A 140 1.12 -0.67 8.57
CA TRP A 140 1.67 0.27 9.54
C TRP A 140 0.75 0.43 10.75
N ALA A 141 1.36 0.72 11.90
CA ALA A 141 0.70 1.25 13.09
C ALA A 141 1.42 2.53 13.49
N TYR A 142 0.72 3.43 14.19
CA TYR A 142 1.23 4.74 14.57
C TYR A 142 0.93 5.04 16.02
N LYS A 143 1.91 5.65 16.68
CA LYS A 143 1.78 6.22 18.02
C LYS A 143 2.62 7.49 18.09
N ASP A 144 2.15 8.49 18.83
CA ASP A 144 2.94 9.65 19.20
C ASP A 144 3.01 9.82 20.72
N TYR A 145 4.12 10.40 21.18
CA TYR A 145 4.38 10.62 22.60
C TYR A 145 5.49 11.65 22.79
N VAL A 146 5.43 12.38 23.90
CA VAL A 146 6.54 13.26 24.32
C VAL A 146 7.50 12.45 25.17
N ALA A 147 8.76 12.34 24.72
CA ALA A 147 9.82 11.64 25.42
C ALA A 147 10.72 12.64 26.15
N TYR A 148 10.96 12.42 27.45
CA TYR A 148 11.89 13.21 28.25
C TYR A 148 13.21 12.46 28.40
N GLY A 149 14.32 13.09 28.01
CA GLY A 149 15.66 12.56 28.22
C GLY A 149 16.09 12.65 29.68
N HIS A 150 17.23 12.02 30.01
CA HIS A 150 17.78 11.94 31.38
C HIS A 150 18.12 13.30 32.02
N GLY A 151 18.14 14.38 31.24
CA GLY A 151 18.31 15.76 31.70
C GLY A 151 17.06 16.65 31.59
N GLY A 152 15.87 16.06 31.45
CA GLY A 152 14.61 16.80 31.27
C GLY A 152 14.44 17.48 29.90
N ARG A 153 15.43 17.37 29.01
CA ARG A 153 15.36 17.84 27.63
C ARG A 153 14.48 16.91 26.80
N ILE A 154 13.61 17.50 25.98
CA ILE A 154 12.80 16.76 25.00
C ILE A 154 13.64 16.58 23.75
N LEU A 155 13.83 15.33 23.33
CA LEU A 155 14.57 14.96 22.12
C LEU A 155 13.61 14.24 21.17
N PRO A 156 12.79 14.99 20.42
CA PRO A 156 11.77 14.38 19.59
C PRO A 156 12.42 13.78 18.33
N ALA A 157 11.87 12.66 17.87
CA ALA A 157 12.33 11.99 16.66
C ALA A 157 11.17 11.28 15.97
N ILE A 158 11.30 11.11 14.65
CA ILE A 158 10.38 10.31 13.84
C ILE A 158 11.02 8.95 13.59
N TRP A 159 10.48 7.92 14.22
CA TRP A 159 10.93 6.53 14.14
C TRP A 159 10.11 5.75 13.12
N PHE A 160 10.81 5.00 12.27
CA PHE A 160 10.23 3.99 11.40
C PHE A 160 10.84 2.64 11.76
N ARG A 161 10.17 1.94 12.66
CA ARG A 161 10.53 0.58 13.07
C ARG A 161 9.98 -0.38 12.04
N TYR A 162 10.81 -1.25 11.50
CA TYR A 162 10.38 -2.20 10.48
C TYR A 162 10.73 -3.63 10.87
N ASP A 163 9.80 -4.54 10.60
CA ASP A 163 9.96 -5.97 10.84
C ASP A 163 9.49 -6.74 9.60
N LEU A 164 10.21 -7.80 9.23
CA LEU A 164 9.86 -8.65 8.11
C LEU A 164 8.88 -9.74 8.55
N SER A 165 7.85 -9.94 7.76
CA SER A 165 6.90 -11.01 7.94
C SER A 165 7.49 -12.32 7.41
N PRO A 166 7.35 -13.44 8.13
CA PRO A 166 7.81 -14.75 7.65
C PRO A 166 6.94 -15.31 6.52
N ILE A 167 5.77 -14.70 6.25
CA ILE A 167 4.87 -15.11 5.16
C ILE A 167 5.17 -14.32 3.88
N THR A 168 4.95 -14.97 2.73
CA THR A 168 5.08 -14.34 1.40
C THR A 168 3.73 -14.39 0.68
N VAL A 169 3.29 -13.27 0.13
CA VAL A 169 2.06 -13.20 -0.67
C VAL A 169 2.41 -13.42 -2.15
N LYS A 170 1.80 -14.42 -2.77
CA LYS A 170 2.00 -14.72 -4.20
C LYS A 170 0.73 -14.39 -4.99
N TYR A 171 0.80 -13.37 -5.83
CA TYR A 171 -0.23 -13.04 -6.81
C TYR A 171 0.09 -13.74 -8.13
N VAL A 172 -0.86 -14.54 -8.63
CA VAL A 172 -0.73 -15.23 -9.92
C VAL A 172 -1.81 -14.71 -10.85
N GLU A 173 -1.40 -14.07 -11.93
CA GLU A 173 -2.32 -13.67 -12.97
C GLU A 173 -2.77 -14.91 -13.76
N ARG A 174 -4.07 -15.17 -13.80
CA ARG A 174 -4.66 -16.28 -14.55
C ARG A 174 -5.64 -15.77 -15.59
N ARG A 175 -5.48 -16.26 -16.82
CA ARG A 175 -6.49 -16.08 -17.87
C ARG A 175 -7.65 -17.03 -17.64
N LYS A 176 -8.86 -16.55 -17.91
CA LYS A 176 -10.02 -17.45 -17.99
C LYS A 176 -9.81 -18.40 -19.17
N PRO A 177 -10.00 -19.71 -18.97
CA PRO A 177 -9.81 -20.69 -20.03
C PRO A 177 -10.93 -20.60 -21.08
N LEU A 178 -10.62 -20.96 -22.32
CA LEU A 178 -11.54 -20.85 -23.47
C LEU A 178 -12.85 -21.64 -23.28
N TYR A 179 -12.83 -22.74 -22.52
CA TYR A 179 -14.05 -23.49 -22.24
C TYR A 179 -15.10 -22.64 -21.55
N HIS A 180 -14.70 -21.67 -20.70
CA HIS A 180 -15.63 -20.77 -20.04
C HIS A 180 -16.38 -19.90 -21.06
N PHE A 181 -15.71 -19.50 -22.15
CA PHE A 181 -16.38 -18.77 -23.23
C PHE A 181 -17.38 -19.67 -23.96
N ILE A 182 -16.96 -20.89 -24.34
CA ILE A 182 -17.81 -21.85 -25.06
C ILE A 182 -19.06 -22.19 -24.23
N THR A 183 -18.89 -22.53 -22.95
CA THR A 183 -20.02 -22.85 -22.08
C THR A 183 -20.97 -21.68 -21.90
N THR A 184 -20.44 -20.44 -21.85
CA THR A 184 -21.28 -19.23 -21.78
C THR A 184 -22.09 -19.04 -23.07
N VAL A 185 -21.49 -19.25 -24.25
CA VAL A 185 -22.21 -19.17 -25.54
C VAL A 185 -23.30 -20.25 -25.61
N CYS A 186 -22.98 -21.50 -25.26
CA CYS A 186 -23.95 -22.59 -25.22
C CYS A 186 -25.10 -22.29 -24.25
N ALA A 187 -24.80 -21.72 -23.07
CA ALA A 187 -25.81 -21.34 -22.09
C ALA A 187 -26.75 -20.24 -22.62
N ILE A 188 -26.21 -19.23 -23.32
CA ILE A 188 -27.02 -18.18 -23.94
C ILE A 188 -27.91 -18.76 -25.04
N VAL A 189 -27.34 -19.52 -25.98
CA VAL A 189 -28.10 -20.12 -27.10
C VAL A 189 -29.16 -21.08 -26.58
N GLY A 190 -28.76 -22.05 -25.74
CA GLY A 190 -29.69 -23.01 -25.13
C GLY A 190 -30.81 -22.32 -24.34
N GLY A 191 -30.46 -21.32 -23.52
CA GLY A 191 -31.42 -20.53 -22.76
C GLY A 191 -32.43 -19.80 -23.67
N THR A 192 -31.96 -19.17 -24.76
CA THR A 192 -32.87 -18.49 -25.70
C THR A 192 -33.84 -19.45 -26.38
N PHE A 193 -33.38 -20.63 -26.83
CA PHE A 193 -34.25 -21.64 -27.43
C PHE A 193 -35.28 -22.19 -26.44
N THR A 194 -34.87 -22.47 -25.20
CA THR A 194 -35.79 -22.94 -24.16
C THR A 194 -36.86 -21.90 -23.85
N VAL A 195 -36.47 -20.62 -23.67
CA VAL A 195 -37.42 -19.53 -23.41
C VAL A 195 -38.37 -19.33 -24.59
N ALA A 196 -37.87 -19.34 -25.83
CA ALA A 196 -38.71 -19.23 -27.02
C ALA A 196 -39.73 -20.38 -27.11
N GLY A 197 -39.31 -21.63 -26.86
CA GLY A 197 -40.20 -22.79 -26.88
C GLY A 197 -41.29 -22.75 -25.80
N ILE A 198 -40.97 -22.26 -24.60
CA ILE A 198 -41.97 -22.06 -23.53
C ILE A 198 -42.99 -20.98 -23.95
N LEU A 199 -42.51 -19.85 -24.48
CA LEU A 199 -43.39 -18.76 -24.93
C LEU A 199 -44.32 -19.21 -26.06
N ASP A 200 -43.80 -19.91 -27.06
CA ASP A 200 -44.60 -20.45 -28.17
C ASP A 200 -45.68 -21.42 -27.67
N SER A 201 -45.31 -22.34 -26.77
CA SER A 201 -46.25 -23.30 -26.16
C SER A 201 -47.34 -22.60 -25.36
N MET A 202 -47.00 -21.55 -24.60
CA MET A 202 -47.96 -20.73 -23.86
C MET A 202 -48.92 -19.99 -24.80
N ILE A 203 -48.41 -19.35 -25.86
CA ILE A 203 -49.21 -18.63 -26.85
C ILE A 203 -50.16 -19.58 -27.58
N PHE A 204 -49.66 -20.74 -28.03
CA PHE A 204 -50.47 -21.74 -28.71
C PHE A 204 -51.62 -22.23 -27.81
N THR A 205 -51.31 -22.62 -26.56
CA THR A 205 -52.31 -23.08 -25.60
C THR A 205 -53.35 -21.99 -25.29
N ALA A 206 -52.91 -20.75 -25.11
CA ALA A 206 -53.81 -19.61 -24.91
C ALA A 206 -54.72 -19.40 -26.13
N SER A 207 -54.18 -19.48 -27.36
CA SER A 207 -54.96 -19.30 -28.59
C SER A 207 -56.03 -20.39 -28.78
N GLU A 208 -55.71 -21.65 -28.46
CA GLU A 208 -56.64 -22.79 -28.44
C GLU A 208 -57.75 -22.58 -27.40
N LEU A 209 -57.40 -22.13 -26.19
CA LEU A 209 -58.36 -21.80 -25.14
C LEU A 209 -59.29 -20.65 -25.56
N PHE A 210 -58.75 -19.58 -26.15
CA PHE A 210 -59.56 -18.45 -26.66
C PHE A 210 -60.49 -18.90 -27.79
N LYS A 211 -60.03 -19.74 -28.72
CA LYS A 211 -60.89 -20.33 -29.76
C LYS A 211 -62.01 -21.18 -29.15
N LYS A 212 -61.70 -22.04 -28.18
CA LYS A 212 -62.71 -22.85 -27.47
C LYS A 212 -63.71 -22.00 -26.69
N ALA A 213 -63.25 -20.88 -26.12
CA ALA A 213 -64.09 -19.89 -25.46
C ALA A 213 -65.07 -19.21 -26.43
N GLN A 214 -64.58 -18.76 -27.60
CA GLN A 214 -65.42 -18.14 -28.62
C GLN A 214 -66.46 -19.10 -29.22
N LEU A 215 -66.15 -20.39 -29.29
CA LEU A 215 -67.06 -21.43 -29.80
C LEU A 215 -68.08 -21.90 -28.74
N GLY A 216 -68.06 -21.36 -27.52
CA GLY A 216 -69.01 -21.70 -26.46
C GLY A 216 -68.88 -23.12 -25.89
N LYS A 217 -67.76 -23.80 -26.16
CA LYS A 217 -67.50 -25.20 -25.75
C LYS A 217 -66.59 -25.31 -24.51
N LEU A 218 -66.74 -24.38 -23.57
CA LEU A 218 -65.97 -24.39 -22.32
C LEU A 218 -66.64 -25.21 -21.19
N SER A 219 -67.66 -26.01 -21.53
CA SER A 219 -68.30 -26.96 -20.62
C SER A 219 -67.84 -28.38 -20.90
#